data_AF-A0A3D3YTL4-F1
#
_entry.id   AF-A0A3D3YTL4-F1
#
_cell.length_a   1.000
_cell.length_b   1.000
_cell.length_c   1.000
_cell.angle_alpha   90.00
_cell.angle_beta   90.00
_cell.angle_gamma   90.00
#
_symmetry.space_group_name_H-M   'P 1'
#
loop_
_entity.id
_entity.type
_entity.pdbx_description
1 polymer ?
#
loop_
_entity_poly.entity_id
_entity_poly.type
_entity_poly.pdbx_seq_one_letter_code
_entity_poly.pdbx_strand_id
1 'polypeptide(L)'
;VLGFGMGAAMTPATESIMGSLPLGKAGVGSAMNDTTRQIGGALGVAVLGSIMTSVYQSQIAPALHLLPAAAAAAAKGSVGAAIVIGNRIGGAAGQALADAARTSFIHAMDRGLLAGAIVAMAGALVSLIWLPSRPKDAEAIEAELERVTAAVVPQPAGRLAERA
;
A
#
# COMPACT_ATOMS: atom_id res chain seq x y z
N VAL A 1 0.52 -13.17 2.40
CA VAL A 1 1.39 -12.37 1.51
C VAL A 1 1.17 -10.87 1.69
N LEU A 2 -0.01 -10.31 1.39
CA LEU A 2 -0.27 -8.87 1.52
C LEU A 2 0.01 -8.31 2.92
N GLY A 3 -0.54 -8.92 3.98
CA GLY A 3 -0.31 -8.47 5.35
C GLY A 3 1.17 -8.48 5.77
N PHE A 4 1.92 -9.50 5.32
CA PHE A 4 3.36 -9.59 5.56
C PHE A 4 4.12 -8.47 4.81
N GLY A 5 3.83 -8.27 3.53
CA GLY A 5 4.47 -7.20 2.75
C GLY A 5 4.16 -5.81 3.29
N MET A 6 2.93 -5.58 3.74
CA MET A 6 2.53 -4.31 4.34
C MET A 6 3.24 -4.08 5.67
N GLY A 7 3.35 -5.09 6.54
CA GLY A 7 4.11 -4.99 7.79
C GLY A 7 5.60 -4.75 7.55
N ALA A 8 6.21 -5.49 6.62
CA ALA A 8 7.62 -5.37 6.28
C ALA A 8 7.99 -4.00 5.68
N ALA A 9 7.05 -3.32 5.02
CA ALA A 9 7.28 -1.99 4.45
C ALA A 9 6.89 -0.84 5.39
N MET A 10 5.75 -0.93 6.07
CA MET A 10 5.19 0.20 6.82
C MET A 10 5.97 0.52 8.10
N THR A 11 6.41 -0.50 8.84
CA THR A 11 7.13 -0.29 10.12
C THR A 11 8.48 0.39 9.90
N PRO A 12 9.39 -0.13 9.04
CA PRO A 12 10.68 0.51 8.82
C PRO A 12 10.56 1.88 8.15
N ALA A 13 9.53 2.09 7.31
CA ALA A 13 9.27 3.40 6.72
C ALA A 13 8.89 4.43 7.77
N THR A 14 8.03 4.06 8.73
CA THR A 14 7.62 4.95 9.82
C THR A 14 8.79 5.24 10.75
N GLU A 15 9.57 4.23 11.13
CA GLU A 15 10.79 4.40 11.92
C GLU A 15 11.82 5.28 11.21
N SER A 16 11.99 5.13 9.90
CA SER A 16 12.91 5.97 9.12
C SER A 16 12.50 7.45 9.12
N ILE A 17 11.20 7.74 8.98
CA ILE A 17 10.68 9.11 9.06
C ILE A 17 10.86 9.66 10.47
N MET A 18 10.38 8.93 11.48
CA MET A 18 10.35 9.41 12.86
C MET A 18 11.73 9.49 13.50
N GLY A 19 12.61 8.54 13.19
CA GLY A 19 13.98 8.49 13.70
C GLY A 19 14.90 9.57 13.12
N SER A 20 14.50 10.23 12.03
CA SER A 20 15.27 11.32 11.41
C SER A 20 15.03 12.71 12.05
N LEU A 21 14.11 12.80 13.02
CA LEU A 21 13.69 14.07 13.62
C LEU A 21 14.19 14.21 15.07
N PRO A 22 14.59 15.42 15.50
CA PRO A 22 14.86 15.70 16.91
C PRO A 22 13.63 15.41 17.78
N LEU A 23 13.82 14.90 19.00
CA LEU A 23 12.74 14.50 19.91
C LEU A 23 11.68 15.59 20.11
N GLY A 24 12.07 16.86 20.22
CA GLY A 24 11.14 17.99 20.36
C GLY A 24 10.26 18.27 19.14
N LYS A 25 10.52 17.63 17.99
CA LYS A 25 9.76 17.77 16.73
C LYS A 25 9.01 16.50 16.33
N ALA A 26 9.04 15.44 17.14
CA ALA A 26 8.37 14.18 16.85
C ALA A 26 6.85 14.36 16.64
N GLY A 27 6.19 15.26 17.39
CA GLY A 27 4.77 15.54 17.19
C GLY A 27 4.44 16.08 15.80
N VAL A 28 5.27 17.01 15.28
CA VAL A 28 5.13 17.56 13.93
C VAL A 28 5.43 16.49 12.87
N GLY A 29 6.46 15.67 13.10
CA GLY A 29 6.80 14.54 12.24
C GLY A 29 5.67 13.53 12.07
N SER A 30 5.07 13.11 13.18
CA SER A 30 3.95 12.16 13.16
C SER A 30 2.74 12.74 12.44
N ALA A 31 2.39 14.00 12.72
CA ALA A 31 1.27 14.65 12.04
C ALA A 31 1.46 14.74 10.52
N MET A 32 2.69 15.03 10.07
CA MET A 32 3.04 15.03 8.64
C MET A 32 3.01 13.63 8.02
N ASN A 33 3.50 12.61 8.74
CA ASN A 33 3.44 11.22 8.29
C ASN A 33 1.98 10.76 8.10
N ASP A 34 1.11 11.04 9.07
CA ASP A 34 -0.31 10.69 8.98
C ASP A 34 -1.02 11.42 7.86
N THR A 35 -0.75 12.73 7.70
CA THR A 35 -1.29 13.51 6.58
C THR A 35 -0.87 12.92 5.24
N THR A 36 0.40 12.56 5.09
CA THR A 36 0.93 11.93 3.87
C THR A 36 0.23 10.60 3.59
N ARG A 37 0.02 9.78 4.61
CA ARG A 37 -0.70 8.50 4.48
C ARG A 37 -2.17 8.68 4.11
N GLN A 38 -2.85 9.65 4.70
CA GLN A 38 -4.25 9.95 4.39
C GLN A 38 -4.39 10.46 2.95
N ILE A 39 -3.53 11.38 2.52
CA ILE A 39 -3.51 11.90 1.15
C ILE A 39 -3.18 10.78 0.17
N GLY A 40 -2.12 10.00 0.45
CA GLY A 40 -1.73 8.87 -0.40
C GLY A 40 -2.82 7.81 -0.51
N GLY A 41 -3.50 7.49 0.60
CA GLY A 41 -4.64 6.57 0.62
C GLY A 41 -5.81 7.08 -0.22
N ALA A 42 -6.20 8.34 -0.05
CA ALA A 42 -7.28 8.95 -0.82
C ALA A 42 -6.97 8.99 -2.33
N LEU A 43 -5.76 9.41 -2.70
CA LEU A 43 -5.29 9.43 -4.08
C LEU A 43 -5.24 8.00 -4.67
N GLY A 44 -4.75 7.03 -3.90
CA GLY A 44 -4.72 5.63 -4.32
C GLY A 44 -6.11 5.09 -4.63
N VAL A 45 -7.08 5.31 -3.73
CA VAL A 45 -8.48 4.93 -3.95
C VAL A 45 -9.06 5.63 -5.18
N ALA A 46 -8.81 6.92 -5.35
CA ALA A 46 -9.33 7.69 -6.48
C ALA A 46 -8.75 7.21 -7.83
N VAL A 47 -7.43 7.03 -7.92
CA VAL A 47 -6.74 6.63 -9.15
C VAL A 47 -7.08 5.19 -9.51
N LEU A 48 -6.92 4.25 -8.56
CA LEU A 48 -7.20 2.84 -8.83
C LEU A 48 -8.69 2.62 -9.12
N GLY A 49 -9.59 3.29 -8.37
CA GLY A 49 -11.02 3.26 -8.62
C GLY A 49 -11.39 3.80 -9.99
N SER A 50 -10.75 4.89 -10.44
CA SER A 50 -10.94 5.45 -11.79
C SER A 50 -10.47 4.50 -12.88
N ILE A 51 -9.30 3.87 -12.71
CA ILE A 51 -8.79 2.87 -13.66
C ILE A 51 -9.76 1.69 -13.75
N MET A 52 -10.14 1.11 -12.61
CA MET A 52 -11.06 -0.04 -12.57
C MET A 52 -12.41 0.30 -13.19
N THR A 53 -12.98 1.47 -12.86
CA THR A 53 -14.25 1.93 -13.42
C THR A 53 -14.15 2.10 -14.93
N SER A 54 -13.11 2.77 -15.41
CA SER A 54 -12.92 3.03 -16.85
C SER A 54 -12.76 1.73 -17.65
N VAL A 55 -11.93 0.80 -17.14
CA VAL A 55 -11.70 -0.50 -17.78
C VAL A 55 -12.97 -1.36 -17.74
N TYR A 56 -13.69 -1.41 -16.62
CA TYR A 56 -14.94 -2.14 -16.55
C TYR A 56 -15.95 -1.62 -17.57
N GLN A 57 -16.15 -0.30 -17.60
CA GLN A 57 -17.08 0.36 -18.50
C GLN A 57 -16.76 0.14 -19.97
N SER A 58 -15.47 0.10 -20.35
CA SER A 58 -15.06 -0.19 -21.73
C SER A 58 -15.26 -1.65 -22.08
N GLN A 59 -14.93 -2.57 -21.16
CA GLN A 59 -15.01 -4.00 -21.41
C GLN A 59 -16.44 -4.53 -21.48
N ILE A 60 -17.36 -4.00 -20.66
CA ILE A 60 -18.75 -4.47 -20.67
C ILE A 60 -19.57 -3.85 -21.81
N ALA A 61 -19.19 -2.67 -22.33
CA ALA A 61 -19.96 -1.94 -23.33
C ALA A 61 -20.47 -2.77 -24.53
N PRO A 62 -19.68 -3.70 -25.12
CA PRO A 62 -20.15 -4.55 -26.21
C PRO A 62 -21.30 -5.46 -25.82
N ALA A 63 -21.45 -5.87 -24.56
CA ALA A 63 -22.53 -6.73 -24.10
C ALA A 63 -23.85 -5.97 -23.84
N LEU A 64 -23.83 -4.63 -23.91
CA LEU A 64 -24.97 -3.80 -23.52
C LEU A 64 -25.82 -3.32 -24.69
N HIS A 65 -25.42 -3.57 -25.95
CA HIS A 65 -26.03 -2.95 -27.13
C HIS A 65 -27.50 -3.35 -27.37
N LEU A 66 -27.94 -4.50 -26.84
CA LEU A 66 -29.34 -4.96 -26.95
C LEU A 66 -30.23 -4.50 -25.78
N LEU A 67 -29.66 -3.84 -24.77
CA LEU A 67 -30.40 -3.40 -23.60
C LEU A 67 -31.08 -2.05 -23.84
N PRO A 68 -32.26 -1.81 -23.25
CA PRO A 68 -32.82 -0.47 -23.12
C PRO A 68 -31.82 0.47 -22.44
N ALA A 69 -31.78 1.74 -22.86
CA ALA A 69 -30.76 2.71 -22.42
C ALA A 69 -30.60 2.80 -20.89
N ALA A 70 -31.69 2.76 -20.13
CA ALA A 70 -31.65 2.80 -18.67
C ALA A 70 -30.99 1.54 -18.06
N ALA A 71 -31.29 0.36 -18.61
CA ALA A 71 -30.68 -0.90 -18.18
C ALA A 71 -29.20 -0.97 -18.57
N ALA A 72 -28.85 -0.51 -19.77
CA ALA A 72 -27.47 -0.40 -20.22
C ALA A 72 -26.66 0.53 -19.30
N ALA A 73 -27.19 1.70 -18.94
CA ALA A 73 -26.53 2.63 -18.04
C ALA A 73 -26.32 2.03 -16.63
N ALA A 74 -27.34 1.36 -16.09
CA ALA A 74 -27.24 0.70 -14.78
C ALA A 74 -26.20 -0.44 -14.80
N ALA A 75 -26.23 -1.30 -15.82
CA ALA A 75 -25.27 -2.38 -15.99
C ALA A 75 -23.83 -1.86 -16.18
N LYS A 76 -23.66 -0.78 -16.96
CA LYS A 76 -22.36 -0.12 -17.15
C LYS A 76 -21.81 0.48 -15.86
N GLY A 77 -22.68 0.97 -14.97
CA GLY A 77 -22.28 1.55 -13.69
C GLY A 77 -21.98 0.54 -12.59
N SER A 78 -22.42 -0.72 -12.72
CA SER A 78 -22.29 -1.71 -11.65
C SER A 78 -22.38 -3.15 -12.14
N VAL A 79 -21.37 -3.95 -11.77
CA VAL A 79 -21.36 -5.41 -11.97
C VAL A 79 -22.55 -6.09 -11.30
N GLY A 80 -22.96 -5.63 -10.11
CA GLY A 80 -24.13 -6.15 -9.41
C GLY A 80 -25.42 -5.87 -10.18
N ALA A 81 -25.58 -4.66 -10.69
CA ALA A 81 -26.73 -4.29 -11.51
C ALA A 81 -26.77 -5.12 -12.81
N ALA A 82 -25.64 -5.30 -13.48
CA ALA A 82 -25.54 -6.12 -14.68
C ALA A 82 -25.96 -7.59 -14.42
N ILE A 83 -25.52 -8.17 -13.30
CA ILE A 83 -25.92 -9.53 -12.88
C ILE A 83 -27.43 -9.60 -12.60
N VAL A 84 -28.00 -8.62 -11.87
CA VAL A 84 -29.44 -8.57 -11.59
C VAL A 84 -30.26 -8.45 -12.88
N ILE A 85 -29.82 -7.61 -13.81
CA ILE A 85 -30.46 -7.45 -15.12
C ILE A 85 -30.37 -8.76 -15.91
N GLY A 86 -29.20 -9.40 -15.96
CA GLY A 86 -29.02 -10.70 -16.60
C GLY A 86 -29.97 -11.76 -16.04
N ASN A 87 -30.10 -11.84 -14.72
CA ASN A 87 -31.03 -12.75 -14.06
C ASN A 87 -32.51 -12.48 -14.40
N ARG A 88 -32.89 -11.20 -14.60
CA ARG A 88 -34.25 -10.82 -15.02
C ARG A 88 -34.55 -11.15 -16.47
N ILE A 89 -33.55 -11.02 -17.35
CA ILE A 89 -33.67 -11.42 -18.76
C ILE A 89 -33.82 -12.94 -18.87
N GLY A 90 -33.04 -13.69 -18.09
CA GLY A 90 -33.06 -15.15 -18.09
C GLY A 90 -32.50 -15.77 -19.37
N GLY A 91 -32.48 -17.10 -19.39
CA GLY A 91 -31.97 -17.88 -20.52
C GLY A 91 -30.50 -17.60 -20.87
N ALA A 92 -30.11 -17.97 -22.09
CA ALA A 92 -28.73 -17.84 -22.56
C ALA A 92 -28.27 -16.36 -22.65
N ALA A 93 -29.16 -15.44 -23.03
CA ALA A 93 -28.83 -14.02 -23.14
C ALA A 93 -28.53 -13.39 -21.77
N GLY A 94 -29.32 -13.72 -20.75
CA GLY A 94 -29.09 -13.29 -19.37
C GLY A 94 -27.79 -13.82 -18.79
N GLN A 95 -27.47 -15.09 -19.05
CA GLN A 95 -26.20 -15.72 -18.65
C GLN A 95 -25.00 -15.05 -19.34
N ALA A 96 -25.08 -14.82 -20.65
CA ALA A 96 -24.02 -14.14 -21.39
C ALA A 96 -23.74 -12.72 -20.85
N LEU A 97 -24.77 -11.97 -20.46
CA LEU A 97 -24.60 -10.66 -19.82
C LEU A 97 -23.93 -10.76 -18.44
N ALA A 98 -24.35 -11.72 -17.61
CA ALA A 98 -23.75 -11.93 -16.29
C ALA A 98 -22.27 -12.34 -16.39
N ASP A 99 -21.94 -13.21 -17.34
CA ASP A 99 -20.56 -13.66 -17.60
C ASP A 99 -19.69 -12.54 -18.16
N ALA A 100 -20.23 -11.74 -19.09
CA ALA A 100 -19.55 -10.54 -19.59
C ALA A 100 -19.27 -9.56 -18.44
N ALA A 101 -20.22 -9.35 -17.53
CA ALA A 101 -20.04 -8.47 -16.38
C ALA A 101 -18.96 -8.98 -15.41
N ARG A 102 -18.97 -10.27 -15.08
CA ARG A 102 -17.94 -10.89 -14.21
C ARG A 102 -16.56 -10.79 -14.84
N THR A 103 -16.43 -11.18 -16.10
CA THR A 103 -15.15 -11.16 -16.82
C THR A 103 -14.61 -9.74 -16.96
N SER A 104 -15.47 -8.77 -17.29
CA SER A 104 -15.09 -7.35 -17.37
C SER A 104 -14.62 -6.81 -16.02
N PHE A 105 -15.28 -7.19 -14.93
CA PHE A 105 -14.91 -6.77 -13.58
C PHE A 105 -13.57 -7.37 -13.15
N ILE A 106 -13.36 -8.66 -13.38
CA ILE A 106 -12.07 -9.32 -13.09
C ILE A 106 -10.95 -8.69 -13.92
N HIS A 107 -11.20 -8.40 -15.20
CA HIS A 107 -10.21 -7.72 -16.04
C HIS A 107 -9.87 -6.32 -15.50
N ALA A 108 -10.87 -5.56 -15.06
CA ALA A 108 -10.66 -4.27 -14.41
C ALA A 108 -9.83 -4.40 -13.12
N MET A 109 -10.11 -5.40 -12.29
CA MET A 109 -9.31 -5.69 -11.09
C MET A 109 -7.86 -5.99 -11.42
N ASP A 110 -7.61 -6.83 -12.42
CA ASP A 110 -6.24 -7.18 -12.86
C ASP A 110 -5.47 -5.93 -13.30
N ARG A 111 -6.09 -5.07 -14.13
CA ARG A 111 -5.48 -3.79 -14.54
C ARG A 111 -5.23 -2.85 -13.35
N GLY A 112 -6.16 -2.78 -12.40
CA GLY A 112 -5.99 -2.00 -11.18
C GLY A 112 -4.83 -2.50 -10.31
N LEU A 113 -4.71 -3.82 -10.13
CA LEU A 113 -3.64 -4.45 -9.37
C LEU A 113 -2.27 -4.24 -10.04
N LEU A 114 -2.19 -4.37 -11.36
CA LEU A 114 -0.98 -4.07 -12.12
C LEU A 114 -0.55 -2.61 -11.97
N ALA A 115 -1.50 -1.67 -12.06
CA ALA A 115 -1.21 -0.25 -11.83
C ALA A 115 -0.67 -0.01 -10.40
N GLY A 116 -1.30 -0.61 -9.39
CA GLY A 116 -0.82 -0.55 -8.00
C GLY A 116 0.57 -1.16 -7.84
N ALA A 117 0.86 -2.29 -8.49
CA ALA A 117 2.17 -2.92 -8.46
C ALA A 117 3.25 -2.04 -9.10
N ILE A 118 2.96 -1.36 -10.21
CA ILE A 118 3.87 -0.40 -10.86
C ILE A 118 4.18 0.76 -9.93
N VAL A 119 3.17 1.34 -9.28
CA VAL A 119 3.36 2.45 -8.33
C VAL A 119 4.19 2.01 -7.13
N ALA A 120 3.91 0.83 -6.57
CA ALA A 120 4.69 0.26 -5.47
C ALA A 120 6.15 0.01 -5.86
N MET A 121 6.38 -0.51 -7.06
CA MET A 121 7.72 -0.74 -7.59
C MET A 121 8.48 0.56 -7.82
N ALA A 122 7.83 1.58 -8.37
CA ALA A 122 8.41 2.91 -8.52
C ALA A 122 8.80 3.50 -7.15
N GLY A 123 7.92 3.40 -6.15
CA GLY A 123 8.21 3.82 -4.78
C GLY A 123 9.40 3.06 -4.18
N ALA A 124 9.47 1.74 -4.38
CA ALA A 124 10.59 0.93 -3.91
C ALA A 124 11.92 1.35 -4.57
N LEU A 125 11.92 1.62 -5.88
CA LEU A 125 13.11 2.11 -6.60
C LEU A 125 13.53 3.50 -6.11
N VAL A 126 12.59 4.42 -5.91
CA VAL A 126 12.88 5.75 -5.37
C VAL A 126 13.51 5.62 -3.98
N SER A 127 12.92 4.82 -3.09
CA SER A 127 13.48 4.57 -1.77
C SER A 127 14.88 3.93 -1.83
N LEU A 128 15.09 2.96 -2.72
CA LEU A 128 16.38 2.29 -2.86
C LEU A 128 17.51 3.23 -3.34
N ILE A 129 17.18 4.20 -4.20
CA ILE A 129 18.18 5.12 -4.76
C ILE A 129 18.43 6.31 -3.82
N TRP A 130 17.39 6.81 -3.12
CA TRP A 130 17.44 8.12 -2.44
C TRP A 130 17.42 8.05 -0.91
N LEU A 131 17.13 6.90 -0.29
CA LEU A 131 17.14 6.77 1.17
C LEU A 131 18.53 6.28 1.65
N PRO A 132 19.35 7.14 2.29
CA PRO A 132 20.70 6.76 2.73
C PRO A 132 20.64 5.65 3.78
N SER A 133 21.36 4.55 3.54
CA SER A 133 21.22 3.30 4.31
C SER A 133 21.81 3.31 5.74
N ARG A 134 22.06 4.47 6.37
CA ARG A 134 22.59 4.54 7.73
C ARG A 134 22.11 5.80 8.46
N PRO A 135 21.28 5.69 9.52
CA PRO A 135 21.07 6.81 10.43
C PRO A 135 22.40 7.05 11.16
N LYS A 136 23.02 8.21 10.92
CA LYS A 136 24.22 8.66 11.64
C LYS A 136 24.01 8.73 13.17
N ASP A 137 22.75 8.74 13.60
CA ASP A 137 22.36 8.81 15.01
C ASP A 137 22.43 7.45 15.71
N ALA A 138 22.36 6.32 15.00
CA ALA A 138 22.52 5.00 15.61
C ALA A 138 23.97 4.78 16.08
N GLU A 139 24.95 5.14 15.25
CA GLU A 139 26.37 5.15 15.63
C GLU A 139 26.65 6.13 16.78
N ALA A 140 25.98 7.29 16.81
CA ALA A 140 26.16 8.28 17.87
C ALA A 140 25.55 7.84 19.21
N ILE A 141 24.35 7.25 19.19
CA ILE A 141 23.65 6.73 20.38
C ILE A 141 24.40 5.51 20.94
N GLU A 142 24.88 4.62 20.07
CA GLU A 142 25.68 3.46 20.49
C GLU A 142 27.01 3.91 21.11
N ALA A 143 27.69 4.89 20.51
CA ALA A 143 28.90 5.47 21.08
C ALA A 143 28.65 6.20 22.42
N GLU A 144 27.50 6.86 22.59
CA GLU A 144 27.14 7.52 23.85
C GLU A 144 26.73 6.52 24.93
N LEU A 145 25.98 5.48 24.58
CA LEU A 145 25.67 4.36 25.47
C LEU A 145 26.95 3.64 25.90
N GLU A 146 27.89 3.41 24.99
CA GLU A 146 29.17 2.77 25.31
C GLU A 146 30.01 3.64 26.25
N ARG A 147 30.04 4.97 26.06
CA ARG A 147 30.68 5.93 26.98
C ARG A 147 30.04 5.96 28.36
N VAL A 148 28.71 6.03 28.43
CA VAL A 148 27.96 6.04 29.70
C VAL A 148 28.12 4.71 30.42
N THR A 149 28.06 3.59 29.70
CA THR A 149 28.27 2.24 30.26
C THR A 149 29.68 2.09 30.81
N ALA A 150 30.70 2.55 30.08
CA ALA A 150 32.09 2.54 30.52
C ALA A 150 32.36 3.46 31.74
N ALA A 151 31.59 4.55 31.88
CA ALA A 151 31.68 5.44 33.03
C ALA A 151 30.97 4.89 34.27
N VAL A 152 29.94 4.07 34.10
CA VAL A 152 29.07 3.56 35.19
C VAL A 152 29.45 2.15 35.65
N VAL A 153 30.01 1.30 34.78
CA VAL A 153 30.44 -0.06 35.13
C VAL A 153 31.92 -0.06 35.49
N PRO A 154 32.30 -0.21 36.78
CA PRO A 154 33.70 -0.35 37.14
C PRO A 154 34.26 -1.64 36.53
N GLN A 155 35.41 -1.56 35.86
CA GLN A 155 36.08 -2.73 35.30
C GLN A 155 36.29 -3.79 36.39
N PRO A 156 35.93 -5.07 36.15
CA PRO A 156 36.22 -6.11 37.11
C PRO A 156 37.73 -6.18 37.27
N ALA A 157 38.22 -5.86 38.47
CA ALA A 157 39.62 -5.94 38.81
C ALA A 157 40.15 -7.31 38.40
N GLY A 158 41.04 -7.32 37.40
CA GLY A 158 41.70 -8.53 36.94
C GLY A 158 42.29 -9.26 38.13
N ARG A 159 41.96 -10.55 38.22
CA ARG A 159 42.41 -11.49 39.26
C ARG A 159 43.91 -11.35 39.50
N LEU A 160 44.27 -10.66 40.58
CA LEU A 160 45.52 -10.85 41.29
C LEU A 160 45.46 -12.19 42.02
N ALA A 161 45.55 -13.31 41.30
CA ALA A 161 45.59 -14.64 41.91
C ALA A 161 46.17 -15.69 40.95
N GLU A 162 47.37 -15.44 40.40
CA GLU A 162 48.15 -16.52 39.80
C GLU A 162 49.65 -16.25 39.98
N ARG A 163 50.05 -15.90 41.21
CA ARG A 163 51.44 -15.99 41.70
C ARG A 163 51.43 -16.25 43.21
N ALA A 164 51.30 -17.52 43.58
CA ALA A 164 51.75 -18.06 44.87
C ALA A 164 52.19 -19.50 44.63
#